data_AF-A0A2V8VV88-F1
#
_entry.id   AF-A0A2V8VV88-F1
#
_cell.length_a   1.000
_cell.length_b   1.000
_cell.length_c   1.000
_cell.angle_alpha   90.00
_cell.angle_beta   90.00
_cell.angle_gamma   90.00
#
_symmetry.space_group_name_H-M   'P 1'
#
loop_
_entity.id
_entity.type
_entity.pdbx_description
1 polymer ?
#
loop_
_entity_poly.entity_id
_entity_poly.type
_entity_poly.pdbx_seq_one_letter_code
_entity_poly.pdbx_strand_id
1 'polypeptide(L)' 'ASLAAVFGMLALNKLPQPNHPVFNVHRFTHASSDRFFVCIESKDRKFDLAECARLLEEVHAHHITEVALD' A
#
# COMPACT_ATOMS: atom_id res chain seq x y z
N ALA A 1 4.02 -17.26 -26.54
CA ALA A 1 4.93 -16.92 -25.42
C ALA A 1 4.54 -15.61 -24.73
N SER A 2 4.35 -14.50 -25.46
CA SER A 2 4.01 -13.18 -24.88
C SER A 2 2.72 -13.16 -24.05
N LEU A 3 1.64 -13.81 -24.50
CA LEU A 3 0.39 -13.86 -23.74
C LEU A 3 0.55 -14.56 -22.39
N ALA A 4 1.24 -15.70 -22.34
CA ALA A 4 1.50 -16.41 -21.09
C ALA A 4 2.35 -15.57 -20.12
N ALA A 5 3.29 -14.76 -20.63
CA ALA A 5 4.06 -13.84 -19.80
C ALA A 5 3.20 -12.73 -19.19
N VAL A 6 2.32 -12.10 -19.98
CA VAL A 6 1.41 -11.05 -19.50
C VAL A 6 0.43 -11.61 -18.48
N PHE A 7 -0.29 -12.67 -18.81
CA PHE A 7 -1.28 -13.27 -17.90
C PHE A 7 -0.64 -13.90 -16.66
N GLY A 8 0.54 -14.50 -16.81
CA GLY A 8 1.32 -15.02 -15.68
C GLY A 8 1.72 -13.92 -14.72
N MET A 9 2.25 -12.81 -15.22
CA MET A 9 2.63 -11.65 -14.40
C MET A 9 1.42 -11.05 -13.67
N LEU A 10 0.29 -10.86 -14.35
CA LEU A 10 -0.93 -10.32 -13.73
C LEU A 10 -1.44 -11.25 -12.62
N ALA A 11 -1.54 -12.55 -12.88
CA ALA A 11 -2.03 -13.53 -11.91
C ALA A 11 -1.12 -13.62 -10.67
N LEU A 12 0.20 -13.63 -10.87
CA LEU A 12 1.17 -13.71 -9.76
C LEU A 12 1.17 -12.44 -8.90
N ASN A 13 0.91 -11.27 -9.49
CA ASN A 13 0.75 -10.01 -8.77
C ASN A 13 -0.69 -9.80 -8.25
N LYS A 14 -1.58 -10.79 -8.37
CA LYS A 14 -3.00 -10.71 -7.95
C LYS A 14 -3.78 -9.57 -8.61
N LEU A 15 -3.45 -9.26 -9.86
CA LEU A 15 -4.15 -8.27 -10.67
C LEU A 15 -5.20 -8.98 -11.55
N PRO A 16 -6.35 -8.32 -11.85
CA PRO A 16 -6.70 -6.94 -11.54
C PRO A 16 -7.28 -6.76 -10.14
N GLN A 17 -6.83 -5.71 -9.43
CA GLN A 17 -7.33 -5.33 -8.12
C GLN A 17 -7.86 -3.88 -8.17
N PRO A 18 -9.06 -3.67 -8.73
CA PRO A 18 -9.58 -2.32 -8.94
C PRO A 18 -9.91 -1.59 -7.63
N ASN A 19 -10.28 -2.33 -6.58
CA ASN A 19 -10.55 -1.80 -5.25
C ASN A 19 -9.50 -2.33 -4.27
N HIS A 20 -8.49 -1.51 -4.00
CA HIS A 20 -7.52 -1.73 -2.92
C HIS A 20 -7.75 -0.68 -1.82
N PRO A 21 -7.79 -1.03 -0.52
CA PRO A 21 -8.10 -0.08 0.57
C PRO A 21 -7.29 1.22 0.54
N VAL A 22 -6.01 1.16 0.17
CA VAL A 22 -5.12 2.34 0.04
C VAL A 22 -5.63 3.38 -0.97
N PHE A 23 -6.49 3.01 -1.93
CA PHE A 23 -7.10 3.96 -2.86
C PHE A 23 -8.10 4.89 -2.19
N ASN A 24 -8.62 4.54 -1.00
CA ASN A 24 -9.50 5.42 -0.21
C ASN A 24 -8.74 6.59 0.43
N VAL A 25 -7.41 6.57 0.43
CA VAL A 25 -6.59 7.69 0.90
C VAL A 25 -6.42 8.71 -0.22
N HIS A 26 -7.03 9.89 -0.07
CA HIS A 26 -7.01 10.95 -1.10
C HIS A 26 -5.59 11.29 -1.63
N ARG A 27 -4.60 11.33 -0.73
CA ARG A 27 -3.19 11.59 -1.08
C ARG A 27 -2.57 10.49 -1.94
N PHE A 28 -3.10 9.27 -1.95
CA PHE A 28 -2.56 8.14 -2.72
C PHE A 28 -2.68 8.35 -4.25
N THR A 29 -3.46 9.33 -4.70
CA THR A 29 -3.44 9.81 -6.09
C THR A 29 -2.05 10.25 -6.56
N HIS A 30 -1.16 10.61 -5.63
CA HIS A 30 0.22 10.98 -5.89
C HIS A 30 1.21 9.80 -5.97
N ALA A 31 0.77 8.56 -5.68
CA ALA A 31 1.64 7.39 -5.56
C ALA A 31 2.34 6.99 -6.87
N SER A 32 1.73 7.31 -8.02
CA SER A 32 2.27 7.03 -9.34
C SER A 32 2.88 8.27 -10.03
N SER A 33 3.00 9.39 -9.31
CA SER A 33 3.50 10.66 -9.87
C SER A 33 4.69 11.20 -9.10
N ASP A 34 4.47 11.94 -8.01
CA ASP A 34 5.49 12.76 -7.34
C ASP A 34 5.82 12.33 -5.90
N ARG A 35 5.20 11.27 -5.38
CA ARG A 35 5.35 10.85 -3.96
C ARG A 35 5.60 9.35 -3.82
N PHE A 36 6.34 9.01 -2.77
CA PHE A 36 6.56 7.63 -2.33
C PHE A 36 5.69 7.31 -1.11
N PHE A 37 5.21 6.08 -1.04
CA PHE A 37 4.36 5.60 0.04
C PHE A 37 4.92 4.30 0.61
N VAL A 38 4.88 4.17 1.92
CA VAL A 38 5.13 2.91 2.64
C VAL A 38 3.82 2.54 3.35
N CYS A 39 3.34 1.32 3.10
CA CYS A 39 2.13 0.79 3.72
C CYS A 39 2.51 -0.40 4.60
N ILE A 40 2.02 -0.40 5.84
CA ILE A 40 2.17 -1.51 6.76
C ILE A 40 0.78 -2.15 6.91
N GLU A 41 0.66 -3.43 6.57
CA GLU A 41 -0.61 -4.15 6.67
C GLU A 41 -0.90 -4.56 8.13
N SER A 42 -2.13 -4.31 8.58
CA SER A 42 -2.59 -4.66 9.93
C SER A 42 -2.74 -6.17 10.19
N LYS A 43 -2.59 -7.01 9.15
CA LYS A 43 -2.68 -8.48 9.26
C LYS A 43 -1.44 -9.13 9.85
N ASP A 44 -0.31 -8.41 9.94
CA ASP A 44 0.90 -8.94 10.57
C ASP A 44 0.68 -9.16 12.07
N ARG A 45 1.16 -10.30 12.61
CA ARG A 45 1.07 -10.61 14.04
C ARG A 45 1.82 -9.64 14.95
N LYS A 46 2.82 -8.94 14.41
CA LYS A 46 3.61 -7.93 15.12
C LYS A 46 3.07 -6.52 14.93
N PHE A 47 1.98 -6.35 14.17
CA PHE A 47 1.42 -5.04 13.95
C PHE A 47 0.87 -4.47 15.27
N ASP A 48 1.40 -3.32 15.66
CA ASP A 48 0.83 -2.44 16.67
C ASP A 48 0.72 -1.03 16.06
N LEU A 49 -0.47 -0.45 16.12
CA LEU A 49 -0.77 0.82 15.47
C LEU A 49 0.11 1.95 16.00
N ALA A 50 0.26 2.04 17.32
CA ALA A 50 1.00 3.12 17.96
C ALA A 50 2.51 2.98 17.73
N GLU A 51 3.03 1.75 17.75
CA GLU A 51 4.44 1.48 17.43
C GLU A 51 4.76 1.77 15.96
N CYS A 52 3.90 1.35 15.03
CA CYS A 52 4.08 1.63 13.61
C CYS A 52 4.03 3.13 13.32
N ALA A 53 3.10 3.87 13.95
CA ALA A 53 3.04 5.32 13.81
C ALA A 53 4.33 5.99 14.29
N ARG A 54 4.82 5.62 15.48
CA ARG A 54 6.10 6.14 16.01
C ARG A 54 7.28 5.83 15.08
N LEU A 55 7.37 4.60 14.58
CA LEU A 55 8.42 4.22 13.63
C LEU A 55 8.39 5.09 12.36
N LEU A 56 7.20 5.34 11.81
CA LEU A 56 7.03 6.18 10.63
C LEU A 56 7.39 7.65 10.92
N GLU A 57 7.10 8.16 12.12
CA GLU A 57 7.53 9.49 12.56
C GLU A 57 9.05 9.59 12.68
N GLU A 58 9.70 8.58 13.27
CA GLU A 58 11.16 8.50 13.45
C GLU A 58 11.92 8.50 12.12
N VAL A 59 11.38 7.84 11.09
CA VAL A 59 11.96 7.88 9.73
C VAL A 59 11.52 9.10 8.91
N HIS A 60 10.93 10.10 9.58
CA HIS A 60 10.52 11.38 9.00
C HIS A 60 9.49 11.25 7.87
N ALA A 61 8.49 10.38 8.04
CA ALA A 61 7.36 10.33 7.11
C ALA A 61 6.66 11.70 7.01
N HIS A 62 6.48 12.20 5.79
CA HIS A 62 5.82 13.49 5.56
C HIS A 62 4.36 13.50 6.04
N HIS A 63 3.66 12.38 5.86
CA HIS A 63 2.29 12.18 6.30
C HIS A 63 2.08 10.73 6.71
N ILE A 64 1.36 10.53 7.81
CA ILE A 64 0.92 9.22 8.28
C ILE A 64 -0.61 9.21 8.21
N THR A 65 -1.18 8.14 7.66
CA THR A 65 -2.63 7.99 7.50
C THR A 65 -3.01 6.56 7.75
N GLU A 66 -3.96 6.36 8.66
CA GLU A 66 -4.59 5.07 8.87
C GLU A 66 -5.54 4.78 7.70
N VAL A 67 -5.43 3.58 7.15
CA VAL A 67 -6.24 3.14 6.01
C VAL A 67 -7.38 2.28 6.54
N ALA A 68 -8.62 2.76 6.38
CA ALA A 68 -9.80 1.98 6.73
C ALA A 68 -9.95 0.77 5.79
N LEU A 69 -10.34 -0.37 6.38
CA LEU A 69 -10.72 -1.58 5.66
C LEU A 69 -12.24 -1.55 5.48
N ASP A 70 -12.72 -0.76 4.52
CA ASP A 70 -14.14 -0.75 4.13
C ASP A 70 -14.48 -1.99 3.27
#